data_AF-A0A8H3CUB3-F1
#
_entry.id   AF-A0A8H3CUB3-F1
#
_cell.length_a   1.000
_cell.length_b   1.000
_cell.length_c   1.000
_cell.angle_alpha   90.00
_cell.angle_beta   90.00
_cell.angle_gamma   90.00
#
_symmetry.space_group_name_H-M   'P 1'
#
loop_
_entity.id
_entity.type
_entity.pdbx_description
1 polymer ?
#
loop_
_entity_poly.entity_id
_entity_poly.type
_entity_poly.pdbx_seq_one_letter_code
_entity_poly.pdbx_strand_id
1 'polypeptide(L)'
;MSNTHESHVLGGYKATLSNPNTSEEAKLHAERVLAEAGVEATTDHTAHENRVMGGYKATLSNPNTSEEAKIHAAEVLERGTGAVGGTSAPMGGDAHENHVLGGYKATLSNPTTSAEAKEHAREVLADAGAGHTTTGVPEHEKHVLAGYKGVLARDDTSQEAKEKARAILSEAGELH
;
A
#
# COMPACT_ATOMS: atom_id res chain seq x y z
N MET A 1 -6.82 9.92 -27.71
CA MET A 1 -6.82 11.24 -27.03
C MET A 1 -8.18 11.56 -26.38
N SER A 2 -9.06 10.58 -26.13
CA SER A 2 -10.42 10.80 -25.61
C SER A 2 -10.54 10.81 -24.08
N ASN A 3 -9.76 9.99 -23.36
CA ASN A 3 -9.90 9.84 -21.90
C ASN A 3 -9.64 11.11 -21.08
N THR A 4 -8.74 11.98 -21.53
CA THR A 4 -8.41 13.21 -20.81
C THR A 4 -9.55 14.21 -20.85
N HIS A 5 -10.21 14.37 -22.00
CA HIS A 5 -11.34 15.29 -22.14
C HIS A 5 -12.51 14.87 -21.24
N GLU A 6 -12.86 13.59 -21.27
CA GLU A 6 -13.95 13.04 -20.47
C GLU A 6 -13.68 13.15 -18.96
N SER A 7 -12.44 12.90 -18.53
CA SER A 7 -12.03 13.10 -17.13
C SER A 7 -12.15 14.56 -16.67
N HIS A 8 -11.81 15.53 -17.53
CA HIS A 8 -11.93 16.96 -17.20
C HIS A 8 -13.41 17.40 -17.15
N VAL A 9 -14.24 16.89 -18.07
CA VAL A 9 -15.69 17.16 -18.07
C VAL A 9 -16.34 16.63 -16.79
N LEU A 10 -16.04 15.39 -16.40
CA LEU A 10 -16.53 14.80 -15.14
C LEU A 10 -16.00 15.56 -13.92
N GLY A 11 -14.75 16.00 -13.93
CA GLY A 11 -14.19 16.88 -12.90
C GLY A 11 -14.93 18.21 -12.78
N GLY A 12 -15.34 18.80 -13.91
CA GLY A 12 -16.17 20.01 -13.94
C GLY A 12 -17.54 19.80 -13.28
N TYR A 13 -18.20 18.68 -13.57
CA TYR A 13 -19.48 18.35 -12.92
C TYR A 13 -19.32 18.12 -11.40
N LYS A 14 -18.22 17.51 -10.95
CA LYS A 14 -17.91 17.42 -9.50
C LYS A 14 -17.73 18.80 -8.88
N ALA A 15 -17.07 19.72 -9.57
CA ALA A 15 -16.92 21.10 -9.09
C ALA A 15 -18.28 21.81 -8.98
N THR A 16 -19.22 21.57 -9.90
CA THR A 16 -20.58 22.11 -9.84
C THR A 16 -21.33 21.65 -8.58
N LEU A 17 -21.15 20.40 -8.15
CA LEU A 17 -21.74 19.88 -6.91
C LEU A 17 -21.14 20.50 -5.65
N SER A 18 -19.83 20.75 -5.66
CA SER A 18 -19.13 21.31 -4.50
C SER A 18 -19.25 22.84 -4.40
N ASN A 19 -19.64 23.54 -5.47
CA ASN A 19 -19.72 24.99 -5.48
C ASN A 19 -21.03 25.46 -4.80
N PRO A 20 -20.97 26.24 -3.70
CA PRO A 20 -22.17 26.72 -3.02
C PRO A 20 -23.01 27.71 -3.85
N ASN A 21 -22.43 28.30 -4.90
CA ASN A 21 -23.09 29.32 -5.73
C ASN A 21 -23.79 28.75 -6.97
N THR A 22 -23.88 27.42 -7.12
CA THR A 22 -24.58 26.79 -8.24
C THR A 22 -26.05 26.56 -7.92
N SER A 23 -26.91 26.65 -8.94
CA SER A 23 -28.34 26.38 -8.78
C SER A 23 -28.59 24.88 -8.52
N GLU A 24 -29.66 24.58 -7.80
CA GLU A 24 -30.07 23.20 -7.52
C GLU A 24 -30.35 22.40 -8.81
N GLU A 25 -30.93 23.04 -9.83
CA GLU A 25 -31.13 22.43 -11.15
C GLU A 25 -29.80 22.00 -11.81
N ALA A 26 -28.76 22.82 -11.70
CA ALA A 26 -27.44 22.53 -12.23
C ALA A 26 -26.75 21.39 -11.46
N LYS A 27 -26.96 21.32 -10.14
CA LYS A 27 -26.46 20.22 -9.30
C LYS A 27 -27.13 18.90 -9.66
N LEU A 28 -28.46 18.87 -9.77
CA LEU A 28 -29.20 17.66 -10.19
C LEU A 28 -28.78 17.16 -11.56
N HIS A 29 -28.49 18.07 -12.50
CA HIS A 29 -27.94 17.72 -13.80
C HIS A 29 -26.53 17.12 -13.69
N ALA A 30 -25.66 17.74 -12.89
CA ALA A 30 -24.30 17.24 -12.64
C ALA A 30 -24.30 15.85 -11.99
N GLU A 31 -25.19 15.59 -11.02
CA GLU A 31 -25.37 14.27 -10.39
C GLU A 31 -25.77 13.21 -11.42
N ARG A 32 -26.73 13.53 -12.29
CA ARG A 32 -27.19 12.60 -13.33
C ARG A 32 -26.07 12.23 -14.29
N VAL A 33 -25.29 13.21 -14.74
CA VAL A 33 -24.17 12.97 -15.67
C VAL A 33 -23.05 12.15 -15.00
N LEU A 34 -22.75 12.41 -13.73
CA LEU A 34 -21.76 11.62 -12.98
C LEU A 34 -22.23 10.17 -12.74
N ALA A 35 -23.51 9.98 -12.42
CA ALA A 35 -24.11 8.66 -12.24
C ALA A 35 -24.14 7.86 -13.55
N GLU A 36 -24.47 8.49 -14.68
CA GLU A 36 -24.44 7.87 -16.02
C GLU A 36 -23.02 7.45 -16.41
N ALA A 37 -22.00 8.25 -16.05
CA ALA A 37 -20.60 7.92 -16.26
C ALA A 37 -20.06 6.86 -15.27
N GLY A 38 -20.88 6.37 -14.33
CA GLY A 38 -20.46 5.40 -13.31
C GLY A 38 -19.44 5.95 -12.32
N VAL A 39 -19.29 7.27 -12.22
CA VAL A 39 -18.39 7.92 -11.28
C VAL A 39 -19.18 8.25 -10.03
N GLU A 40 -18.95 7.50 -8.95
CA GLU A 40 -19.50 7.88 -7.66
C GLU A 40 -19.06 9.31 -7.32
N ALA A 41 -20.03 10.18 -7.06
CA ALA A 41 -19.82 11.49 -6.50
C ALA A 41 -19.43 11.34 -5.01
N THR A 42 -18.34 10.61 -4.74
CA THR A 42 -17.67 10.70 -3.45
C THR A 42 -17.09 12.10 -3.41
N THR A 43 -17.81 13.02 -2.78
CA THR A 43 -17.21 14.28 -2.37
C THR A 43 -15.98 13.90 -1.56
N ASP A 44 -14.82 14.26 -2.10
CA ASP A 44 -13.49 13.94 -1.59
C ASP A 44 -13.21 14.73 -0.28
N HIS A 45 -14.25 14.93 0.55
CA HIS A 45 -14.24 15.68 1.80
C HIS A 45 -13.16 15.13 2.72
N THR A 46 -13.05 13.81 2.80
CA THR A 46 -12.00 13.14 3.59
C THR A 46 -10.61 13.44 3.04
N ALA A 47 -10.41 13.43 1.72
CA ALA A 47 -9.11 13.78 1.14
C ALA A 47 -8.79 15.28 1.25
N HIS A 48 -9.80 16.15 1.19
CA HIS A 48 -9.64 17.59 1.39
C HIS A 48 -9.29 17.89 2.84
N GLU A 49 -10.03 17.32 3.79
CA GLU A 49 -9.75 17.42 5.22
C GLU A 49 -8.37 16.89 5.56
N ASN A 50 -7.98 15.72 5.04
CA ASN A 50 -6.64 15.17 5.24
C ASN A 50 -5.53 16.11 4.72
N ARG A 51 -5.73 16.75 3.56
CA ARG A 51 -4.79 17.74 3.02
C ARG A 51 -4.72 19.01 3.88
N VAL A 52 -5.86 19.51 4.35
CA VAL A 52 -5.95 20.68 5.23
C VAL A 52 -5.25 20.41 6.56
N MET A 53 -5.51 19.25 7.18
CA MET A 53 -4.86 18.84 8.43
C MET A 53 -3.36 18.61 8.24
N GLY A 54 -2.94 18.07 7.10
CA GLY A 54 -1.52 17.98 6.72
C GLY A 54 -0.85 19.36 6.62
N GLY A 55 -1.56 20.35 6.07
CA GLY A 55 -1.10 21.74 6.00
C GLY A 55 -0.86 22.36 7.38
N TYR A 56 -1.79 22.18 8.32
CA TYR A 56 -1.61 22.66 9.69
C TYR A 56 -0.44 21.97 10.42
N LYS A 57 -0.21 20.67 10.19
CA LYS A 57 0.98 19.97 10.70
C LYS A 57 2.27 20.57 10.12
N ALA A 58 2.28 20.89 8.83
CA ALA A 58 3.43 21.53 8.19
C ALA A 58 3.70 22.92 8.80
N THR A 59 2.66 23.70 9.08
CA THR A 59 2.77 25.02 9.75
C THR A 59 3.45 24.93 11.10
N LEU A 60 3.17 23.87 11.89
CA LEU A 60 3.83 23.64 13.18
C LEU A 60 5.33 23.31 13.03
N SER A 61 5.69 22.57 11.99
CA SER A 61 7.08 22.15 11.75
C SER A 61 7.95 23.22 11.06
N ASN A 62 7.33 24.21 10.43
CA ASN A 62 8.06 25.22 9.65
C ASN A 62 8.63 26.30 10.59
N PRO A 63 9.97 26.51 10.61
CA PRO A 63 10.58 27.52 11.47
C PRO A 63 10.26 28.97 11.04
N ASN A 64 9.80 29.17 9.80
CA ASN A 64 9.49 30.49 9.25
C ASN A 64 8.01 30.92 9.43
N THR A 65 7.22 30.17 10.20
CA THR A 65 5.84 30.54 10.51
C THR A 65 5.78 31.34 11.81
N SER A 66 4.81 32.26 11.91
CA SER A 66 4.62 33.05 13.13
C SER A 66 4.07 32.18 14.26
N GLU A 67 4.30 32.60 15.50
CA GLU A 67 3.83 31.87 16.68
C GLU A 67 2.29 31.86 16.74
N GLU A 68 1.63 32.94 16.33
CA GLU A 68 0.18 33.01 16.26
C GLU A 68 -0.39 32.00 15.26
N ALA A 69 0.28 31.81 14.11
CA ALA A 69 -0.13 30.82 13.11
C ALA A 69 0.06 29.39 13.61
N LYS A 70 1.11 29.13 14.41
CA LYS A 70 1.33 27.82 15.05
C LYS A 70 0.28 27.53 16.12
N ILE A 71 -0.07 28.51 16.96
CA ILE A 71 -1.11 28.36 17.98
C ILE A 71 -2.45 28.02 17.33
N HIS A 72 -2.84 28.76 16.29
CA HIS A 72 -4.08 28.48 15.56
C HIS A 72 -4.03 27.11 14.86
N ALA A 73 -2.90 26.74 14.26
CA ALA A 73 -2.73 25.41 13.67
C ALA A 73 -2.88 24.29 14.72
N ALA A 74 -2.34 24.47 15.92
CA ALA A 74 -2.49 23.53 17.02
C ALA A 74 -3.96 23.39 17.47
N GLU A 75 -4.66 24.51 17.63
CA GLU A 75 -6.08 24.53 18.01
C GLU A 75 -6.97 23.83 16.95
N VAL A 76 -6.74 24.10 15.66
CA VAL A 76 -7.48 23.46 14.58
C VAL A 76 -7.17 21.96 14.51
N LEU A 77 -5.93 21.55 14.75
CA LEU A 77 -5.56 20.14 14.82
C LEU A 77 -6.23 19.45 16.00
N GLU A 78 -6.25 20.06 17.18
CA GLU A 78 -6.93 19.53 18.38
C GLU A 78 -8.43 19.36 18.14
N ARG A 79 -9.08 20.37 17.53
CA ARG A 79 -10.52 20.34 17.24
C ARG A 79 -10.87 19.36 16.10
N GLY A 80 -10.06 19.28 15.06
CA GLY A 80 -10.30 18.43 13.89
C GLY A 80 -9.95 16.96 14.09
N THR A 81 -9.04 16.64 15.03
CA THR A 81 -8.67 15.26 15.37
C THR A 81 -9.68 14.56 16.29
N GLY A 82 -10.75 15.26 16.72
CA GLY A 82 -11.82 14.68 17.56
C GLY A 82 -12.80 13.75 16.84
N ALA A 83 -12.83 13.70 15.50
CA ALA A 83 -13.74 12.85 14.71
C ALA A 83 -13.04 11.88 13.76
N VAL A 84 -11.84 12.25 13.29
CA VAL A 84 -10.89 11.28 12.75
C VAL A 84 -9.80 11.25 13.79
N GLY A 85 -9.91 10.28 14.70
CA GLY A 85 -8.77 9.84 15.45
C GLY A 85 -7.64 9.70 14.44
N GLY A 86 -6.75 10.69 14.45
CA GLY A 86 -5.37 10.51 14.09
C GLY A 86 -4.82 9.60 15.15
N THR A 87 -5.32 8.36 15.15
CA THR A 87 -4.55 7.21 15.43
C THR A 87 -3.30 7.33 14.54
N SER A 88 -2.29 8.03 15.06
CA SER A 88 -1.14 7.29 15.56
C SER A 88 -1.63 6.22 16.54
N ALA A 89 -2.47 5.31 16.06
CA ALA A 89 -2.44 3.97 16.54
C ALA A 89 -1.02 3.59 16.15
N PRO A 90 -0.28 2.95 17.04
CA PRO A 90 0.69 1.98 16.60
C PRO A 90 -0.08 0.88 15.85
N MET A 91 -0.64 1.18 14.67
CA MET A 91 -1.13 0.19 13.72
C MET A 91 0.11 -0.37 13.07
N GLY A 92 0.65 -1.38 13.75
CA GLY A 92 1.78 -2.18 13.32
C GLY A 92 3.11 -1.54 13.69
N GLY A 93 3.59 -1.77 14.91
CA GLY A 93 5.05 -1.85 15.13
C GLY A 93 5.70 -2.70 14.03
N ASP A 94 4.99 -3.76 13.63
CA ASP A 94 5.28 -4.62 12.48
C ASP A 94 5.40 -3.90 11.12
N ALA A 95 4.55 -2.92 10.77
CA ALA A 95 4.62 -2.26 9.44
C ALA A 95 5.83 -1.32 9.32
N HIS A 96 6.10 -0.55 10.37
CA HIS A 96 7.30 0.29 10.44
C HIS A 96 8.56 -0.59 10.47
N GLU A 97 8.57 -1.62 11.29
CA GLU A 97 9.67 -2.58 11.41
C GLU A 97 9.94 -3.29 10.09
N ASN A 98 8.91 -3.76 9.39
CA ASN A 98 9.02 -4.37 8.06
C ASN A 98 9.60 -3.40 7.02
N HIS A 99 9.22 -2.11 7.07
CA HIS A 99 9.81 -1.09 6.19
C HIS A 99 11.30 -0.85 6.50
N VAL A 100 11.66 -0.78 7.78
CA VAL A 100 13.06 -0.63 8.22
C VAL A 100 13.90 -1.84 7.80
N LEU A 101 13.42 -3.05 8.05
CA LEU A 101 14.08 -4.30 7.64
C LEU A 101 14.17 -4.42 6.11
N GLY A 102 13.14 -3.98 5.38
CA GLY A 102 13.16 -3.87 3.93
C GLY A 102 14.27 -2.94 3.42
N GLY A 103 14.49 -1.81 4.11
CA GLY A 103 15.59 -0.88 3.83
C GLY A 103 16.97 -1.53 4.00
N TYR A 104 17.18 -2.27 5.10
CA TYR A 104 18.44 -3.00 5.31
C TYR A 104 18.67 -4.10 4.27
N LYS A 105 17.62 -4.82 3.84
CA LYS A 105 17.71 -5.78 2.72
C LYS A 105 18.11 -5.09 1.42
N ALA A 106 17.56 -3.90 1.13
CA ALA A 106 17.94 -3.12 -0.03
C ALA A 106 19.42 -2.70 0.02
N THR A 107 19.92 -2.29 1.19
CA THR A 107 21.35 -1.97 1.41
C THR A 107 22.27 -3.15 1.07
N LEU A 108 21.85 -4.39 1.34
CA LEU A 108 22.61 -5.59 0.98
C LEU A 108 22.63 -5.86 -0.53
N SER A 109 21.51 -5.61 -1.21
CA SER A 109 21.40 -5.82 -2.66
C SER A 109 22.07 -4.73 -3.50
N ASN A 110 22.27 -3.55 -2.94
CA ASN A 110 22.84 -2.43 -3.68
C ASN A 110 24.35 -2.65 -3.92
N PRO A 111 24.84 -2.62 -5.18
CA PRO A 111 26.26 -2.75 -5.47
C PRO A 111 27.08 -1.53 -5.01
N THR A 112 26.46 -0.36 -4.82
CA THR A 112 27.16 0.90 -4.49
C THR A 112 27.30 1.18 -2.99
N THR A 113 26.73 0.34 -2.12
CA THR A 113 26.86 0.48 -0.67
C THR A 113 28.20 -0.08 -0.18
N SER A 114 28.78 0.58 0.83
CA SER A 114 30.07 0.19 1.41
C SER A 114 30.01 -1.14 2.14
N ALA A 115 31.18 -1.76 2.35
CA ALA A 115 31.28 -3.03 3.05
C ALA A 115 30.78 -2.94 4.51
N GLU A 116 31.12 -1.85 5.19
CA GLU A 116 30.75 -1.58 6.58
C GLU A 116 29.23 -1.38 6.71
N ALA A 117 28.59 -0.68 5.76
CA ALA A 117 27.15 -0.49 5.76
C ALA A 117 26.40 -1.80 5.51
N LYS A 118 26.97 -2.71 4.70
CA LYS A 118 26.42 -4.05 4.46
C LYS A 118 26.58 -4.94 5.69
N GLU A 119 27.70 -4.87 6.40
CA GLU A 119 27.92 -5.63 7.63
C GLU A 119 26.91 -5.23 8.70
N HIS A 120 26.76 -3.93 8.95
CA HIS A 120 25.76 -3.42 9.89
C HIS A 120 24.33 -3.81 9.48
N ALA A 121 24.00 -3.77 8.19
CA ALA A 121 22.69 -4.21 7.71
C ALA A 121 22.45 -5.72 7.95
N ARG A 122 23.48 -6.57 7.90
CA ARG A 122 23.36 -8.00 8.24
C ARG A 122 23.11 -8.21 9.73
N GLU A 123 23.82 -7.48 10.58
CA GLU A 123 23.67 -7.56 12.03
C GLU A 123 22.26 -7.19 12.46
N VAL A 124 21.73 -6.06 11.98
CA VAL A 124 20.36 -5.61 12.27
C VAL A 124 19.31 -6.61 11.78
N LEU A 125 19.50 -7.20 10.59
CA LEU A 125 18.58 -8.22 10.07
C LEU A 125 18.64 -9.54 10.86
N ALA A 126 19.82 -9.91 11.37
CA ALA A 126 20.00 -11.11 12.18
C ALA A 126 19.36 -10.97 13.56
N ASP A 127 19.54 -9.82 14.22
CA ASP A 127 18.97 -9.51 15.53
C ASP A 127 17.43 -9.43 15.47
N ALA A 128 16.89 -8.84 14.41
CA ALA A 128 15.45 -8.75 14.17
C ALA A 128 14.78 -10.08 13.75
N GLY A 129 15.53 -11.20 13.68
CA GLY A 129 14.99 -12.50 13.23
C GLY A 129 14.52 -12.53 11.77
N ALA A 130 14.73 -11.44 11.02
CA ALA A 130 14.40 -11.32 9.60
C ALA A 130 15.48 -11.91 8.69
N GLY A 131 16.63 -12.24 9.26
CA GLY A 131 17.59 -13.17 8.71
C GLY A 131 17.14 -14.59 9.03
N HIS A 132 16.83 -15.36 7.98
CA HIS A 132 16.78 -16.83 8.00
C HIS A 132 15.40 -17.48 8.27
N THR A 133 14.45 -17.37 7.33
CA THR A 133 13.53 -18.49 7.05
C THR A 133 14.24 -19.57 6.22
N THR A 134 15.30 -20.15 6.78
CA THR A 134 15.80 -21.45 6.32
C THR A 134 15.78 -22.41 7.50
N THR A 135 14.60 -22.53 8.12
CA THR A 135 14.28 -23.69 8.95
C THR A 135 14.02 -24.90 8.04
N GLY A 136 15.12 -25.54 7.64
CA GLY A 136 15.22 -27.01 7.63
C GLY A 136 14.63 -27.80 6.47
N VAL A 137 13.98 -27.18 5.47
CA VAL A 137 13.78 -27.71 4.11
C VAL A 137 13.67 -26.49 3.20
N PRO A 138 14.38 -26.40 2.05
CA PRO A 138 14.27 -25.24 1.16
C PRO A 138 12.79 -25.00 0.84
N GLU A 139 12.24 -23.82 1.15
CA GLU A 139 10.85 -23.48 0.78
C GLU A 139 10.60 -23.70 -0.71
N HIS A 140 11.64 -23.50 -1.52
CA HIS A 140 11.66 -23.84 -2.93
C HIS A 140 11.33 -25.32 -3.17
N GLU A 141 11.93 -26.24 -2.44
CA GLU A 141 11.71 -27.67 -2.59
C GLU A 141 10.29 -28.06 -2.16
N LYS A 142 9.77 -27.51 -1.06
CA LYS A 142 8.37 -27.69 -0.65
C LYS A 142 7.39 -27.17 -1.71
N HIS A 143 7.63 -25.99 -2.27
CA HIS A 143 6.80 -25.43 -3.33
C HIS A 143 6.89 -26.22 -4.64
N VAL A 144 8.07 -26.73 -4.97
CA VAL A 144 8.30 -27.59 -6.15
C VAL A 144 7.56 -28.91 -6.00
N LEU A 145 7.67 -29.59 -4.85
CA LEU A 145 6.95 -30.83 -4.57
C LEU A 145 5.42 -30.61 -4.56
N ALA A 146 4.95 -29.51 -3.97
CA ALA A 146 3.54 -29.12 -4.04
C ALA A 146 3.07 -28.88 -5.50
N GLY A 147 3.91 -28.30 -6.33
CA GLY A 147 3.67 -28.14 -7.77
C GLY A 147 3.52 -29.49 -8.48
N TYR A 148 4.43 -30.43 -8.22
CA TYR A 148 4.34 -31.79 -8.78
C TYR A 148 3.10 -32.55 -8.29
N LYS A 149 2.68 -32.39 -7.03
CA LYS A 149 1.40 -32.92 -6.53
C LYS A 149 0.22 -32.31 -7.27
N GLY A 150 0.25 -31.01 -7.56
CA GLY A 150 -0.76 -30.33 -8.37
C GLY A 150 -0.86 -30.85 -9.81
N VAL A 151 0.27 -31.23 -10.43
CA VAL A 151 0.28 -31.85 -11.77
C VAL A 151 -0.47 -33.19 -11.78
N LEU A 152 -0.39 -33.97 -10.70
CA LEU A 152 -1.10 -35.24 -10.57
C LEU A 152 -2.62 -35.08 -10.34
N ALA A 153 -3.02 -33.99 -9.69
CA ALA A 153 -4.42 -33.68 -9.39
C ALA A 153 -5.22 -33.15 -10.59
N ARG A 154 -4.54 -32.79 -11.68
CA ARG A 154 -5.16 -32.20 -12.87
C ARG A 154 -5.45 -33.25 -13.94
N ASP A 155 -6.64 -33.18 -14.53
CA ASP A 155 -7.08 -34.09 -15.60
C ASP A 155 -6.59 -33.67 -16.99
N ASP A 156 -6.14 -32.43 -17.15
CA ASP A 156 -5.64 -31.83 -18.39
C ASP A 156 -4.13 -32.03 -18.64
N THR A 157 -3.42 -32.73 -17.75
CA THR A 157 -1.97 -32.94 -17.86
C THR A 157 -1.62 -34.24 -18.58
N SER A 158 -0.59 -34.18 -19.43
CA SER A 158 -0.07 -35.33 -20.19
C SER A 158 0.40 -36.45 -19.26
N GLN A 159 0.21 -37.71 -19.68
CA GLN A 159 0.67 -38.89 -18.95
C GLN A 159 2.18 -38.84 -18.66
N GLU A 160 2.98 -38.35 -19.62
CA GLU A 160 4.43 -38.21 -19.44
C GLU A 160 4.80 -37.21 -18.32
N ALA A 161 4.00 -36.14 -18.15
CA ALA A 161 4.19 -35.17 -17.08
C ALA A 161 3.78 -35.75 -15.72
N LYS A 162 2.74 -36.58 -15.67
CA LYS A 162 2.31 -37.28 -14.45
C LYS A 162 3.34 -38.32 -14.00
N GLU A 163 3.95 -39.06 -14.93
CA GLU A 163 5.01 -40.01 -14.61
C GLU A 163 6.25 -39.32 -14.03
N LYS A 164 6.70 -38.23 -14.66
CA LYS A 164 7.82 -37.42 -14.15
C LYS A 164 7.53 -36.82 -12.78
N ALA A 165 6.32 -36.31 -12.56
CA ALA A 165 5.91 -35.80 -11.25
C ALA A 165 5.90 -36.89 -10.16
N ARG A 166 5.44 -38.12 -10.49
CA ARG A 166 5.48 -39.27 -9.57
C ARG A 166 6.90 -39.70 -9.23
N ALA A 167 7.81 -39.72 -10.22
CA ALA A 167 9.21 -40.08 -10.00
C ALA A 167 9.87 -39.12 -9.00
N ILE A 168 9.68 -37.81 -9.18
CA ILE A 168 10.25 -36.77 -8.31
C ILE A 168 9.66 -36.83 -6.90
N LEU A 169 8.33 -37.04 -6.77
CA LEU A 169 7.69 -37.19 -5.45
C LEU A 169 8.09 -38.48 -4.73
N SER A 170 8.38 -39.56 -5.47
CA SER A 170 8.88 -40.82 -4.92
C SER A 170 10.33 -40.69 -4.45
N GLU A 171 11.17 -39.98 -5.20
CA GLU A 171 12.56 -39.72 -4.83
C GLU A 171 12.63 -38.83 -3.57
N ALA A 172 11.71 -37.88 -3.43
CA ALA A 172 11.57 -37.02 -2.26
C ALA A 172 10.90 -37.69 -1.05
N GLY A 173 10.45 -38.94 -1.16
CA GLY A 173 9.81 -39.68 -0.06
C GLY A 173 8.40 -39.20 0.32
N GLU A 174 7.72 -38.43 -0.53
CA GLU A 174 6.36 -37.92 -0.27
C GLU A 174 5.23 -38.86 -0.76
N LEU A 175 5.58 -39.95 -1.43
CA LEU A 175 4.66 -41.02 -1.82
C LEU A 175 4.83 -42.21 -0.87
N HIS A 176 3.89 -42.35 0.07
CA HIS A 176 3.68 -43.54 0.90
C HIS A 176 2.34 -44.20 0.54
#